data_AF-A0A956ACE0-F1
#
_entry.id   AF-A0A956ACE0-F1
#
_cell.length_a   1.000
_cell.length_b   1.000
_cell.length_c   1.000
_cell.angle_alpha   90.00
_cell.angle_beta   90.00
_cell.angle_gamma   90.00
#
_symmetry.space_group_name_H-M   'P 1'
#
loop_
_entity.id
_entity.type
_entity.pdbx_description
1 polymer ?
#
loop_
_entity_poly.entity_id
_entity_poly.type
_entity_poly.pdbx_seq_one_letter_code
_entity_poly.pdbx_strand_id
1 'polypeptide(L)'
;LEPDVEMLPKKEHSLVGEAGLMLSGGQRQRAGLARGLVRKPQLLLLDDVLSAVDHSTEKQLIATLQASDERPTTIIVAHRISALQHAEQIIVLERGMVRDVGTHDELRARPGFYRETWERQSELENDTAEKKRAAKNGASATRGERGEGGAA
;
A
#
# COMPACT_ATOMS: atom_id res chain seq x y z
N LEU A 1 -11.36 -0.34 6.41
CA LEU A 1 -12.37 -1.21 5.77
C LEU A 1 -13.68 -0.48 5.48
N GLU A 2 -13.96 0.68 6.08
CA GLU A 2 -15.22 1.42 5.91
C GLU A 2 -15.68 1.55 4.44
N PRO A 3 -14.84 1.95 3.46
CA PRO A 3 -15.30 2.07 2.08
C PRO A 3 -15.81 0.75 1.49
N ASP A 4 -15.18 -0.37 1.85
CA ASP A 4 -15.59 -1.70 1.37
C ASP A 4 -16.89 -2.15 2.01
N VAL A 5 -17.06 -1.87 3.31
CA VAL A 5 -18.24 -2.25 4.08
C VAL A 5 -19.44 -1.41 3.66
N GLU A 6 -19.26 -0.11 3.41
CA GLU A 6 -20.32 0.79 2.99
C GLU A 6 -20.91 0.45 1.62
N MET A 7 -20.11 -0.14 0.73
CA MET A 7 -20.57 -0.59 -0.58
C MET A 7 -21.46 -1.84 -0.53
N LEU A 8 -21.45 -2.57 0.59
CA LEU A 8 -22.21 -3.82 0.70
C LEU A 8 -23.68 -3.57 1.09
N PRO A 9 -24.65 -4.29 0.49
CA PRO A 9 -26.08 -4.03 0.70
C PRO A 9 -26.55 -4.07 2.16
N LYS A 10 -25.92 -4.91 2.99
CA LYS A 10 -26.22 -5.04 4.43
C LYS A 10 -25.05 -4.63 5.31
N LYS A 11 -24.08 -3.87 4.76
CA LYS A 11 -22.86 -3.45 5.45
C LYS A 11 -22.18 -4.63 6.15
N GLU A 12 -21.91 -4.51 7.45
CA GLU A 12 -21.27 -5.52 8.30
C GLU A 12 -22.03 -6.85 8.37
N HIS A 13 -23.35 -6.83 8.17
CA HIS A 13 -24.20 -8.02 8.18
C HIS A 13 -24.32 -8.69 6.81
N SER A 14 -23.57 -8.23 5.81
CA SER A 14 -23.59 -8.81 4.47
C SER A 14 -22.94 -10.19 4.48
N LEU A 15 -23.69 -11.19 4.04
CA LEU A 15 -23.14 -12.51 3.78
C LEU A 15 -22.29 -12.43 2.50
N VAL A 16 -21.02 -12.85 2.59
CA VAL A 16 -20.05 -12.74 1.49
C VAL A 16 -19.89 -14.04 0.69
N GLY A 17 -20.71 -15.05 0.99
CA GLY A 17 -20.65 -16.38 0.37
C GLY A 17 -19.45 -17.22 0.84
N GLU A 18 -19.35 -18.44 0.32
CA GLU A 18 -18.26 -19.36 0.63
C GLU A 18 -16.91 -18.76 0.21
N ALA A 19 -15.91 -18.86 1.09
CA ALA A 19 -14.57 -18.27 0.90
C ALA A 19 -14.56 -16.76 0.51
N GLY A 20 -15.65 -16.01 0.78
CA GLY A 20 -15.77 -14.62 0.38
C GLY A 20 -15.90 -14.42 -1.13
N LEU A 21 -16.57 -15.34 -1.84
CA LEU A 21 -16.78 -15.29 -3.30
C LEU A 21 -17.37 -13.96 -3.78
N MET A 22 -18.19 -13.30 -2.96
CA MET A 22 -18.84 -12.03 -3.32
C MET A 22 -17.93 -10.80 -3.16
N LEU A 23 -16.73 -10.97 -2.62
CA LEU A 23 -15.74 -9.91 -2.46
C LEU A 23 -14.74 -9.93 -3.63
N SER A 24 -14.24 -8.77 -4.01
CA SER A 24 -13.06 -8.71 -4.89
C SER A 24 -11.83 -9.32 -4.21
N GLY A 25 -10.81 -9.68 -4.99
CA GLY A 25 -9.55 -10.20 -4.43
C GLY A 25 -8.93 -9.25 -3.39
N GLY A 26 -8.90 -7.95 -3.69
CA GLY A 26 -8.40 -6.93 -2.76
C GLY A 26 -9.27 -6.79 -1.50
N GLN A 27 -10.59 -6.86 -1.64
CA GLN A 27 -11.50 -6.84 -0.49
C GLN A 27 -11.28 -8.05 0.44
N ARG A 28 -11.09 -9.25 -0.12
CA ARG A 28 -10.76 -10.44 0.68
C ARG A 28 -9.44 -10.28 1.42
N GLN A 29 -8.41 -9.74 0.77
CA GLN A 29 -7.11 -9.50 1.40
C GLN A 29 -7.21 -8.47 2.53
N ARG A 30 -7.88 -7.33 2.29
CA ARG A 30 -8.10 -6.28 3.32
C ARG A 30 -8.93 -6.81 4.50
N ALA A 31 -9.95 -7.63 4.25
CA ALA A 31 -10.72 -8.29 5.30
C ALA A 31 -9.87 -9.29 6.10
N GLY A 32 -9.01 -10.08 5.42
CA GLY A 32 -8.07 -10.99 6.06
C GLY A 32 -7.06 -10.27 6.94
N LEU A 33 -6.53 -9.13 6.47
CA LEU A 33 -5.64 -8.25 7.22
C LEU A 33 -6.32 -7.74 8.49
N ALA A 34 -7.51 -7.15 8.36
CA ALA A 34 -8.27 -6.66 9.51
C ALA A 34 -8.55 -7.77 10.54
N ARG A 35 -8.93 -8.96 10.07
CA ARG A 35 -9.12 -10.14 10.93
C ARG A 35 -7.84 -10.52 11.69
N GLY A 36 -6.68 -10.44 11.05
CA GLY A 36 -5.39 -10.70 11.68
C GLY A 36 -5.08 -9.67 12.77
N LEU A 37 -5.27 -8.38 12.46
CA LEU A 37 -4.98 -7.27 13.37
C LEU A 37 -5.88 -7.26 14.61
N VAL A 38 -7.19 -7.54 14.45
CA VAL A 38 -8.15 -7.59 15.56
C VAL A 38 -7.76 -8.61 16.63
N ARG A 39 -7.03 -9.67 16.27
CA ARG A 39 -6.57 -10.71 17.21
C ARG A 39 -5.38 -10.30 18.08
N LYS A 40 -4.76 -9.14 17.83
CA LYS A 40 -3.55 -8.69 18.54
C LYS A 40 -2.49 -9.80 18.65
N PRO A 41 -2.02 -10.35 17.50
CA PRO A 41 -1.08 -11.46 17.52
C PRO A 41 0.26 -11.03 18.13
N GLN A 42 1.05 -11.98 18.62
CA GLN A 42 2.45 -11.75 18.98
C GLN A 42 3.37 -11.76 17.75
N LEU A 43 2.99 -12.53 16.71
CA LEU A 43 3.68 -12.64 15.43
C LEU A 43 2.69 -12.38 14.28
N LEU A 44 2.99 -11.38 13.45
CA LEU A 44 2.20 -11.01 12.28
C LEU A 44 3.01 -11.27 11.01
N LEU A 45 2.53 -12.17 10.14
CA LEU A 45 3.10 -12.42 8.82
C LEU A 45 2.19 -11.82 7.75
N LEU A 46 2.71 -10.89 6.98
CA LEU A 46 2.02 -10.23 5.87
C LEU A 46 2.67 -10.68 4.56
N ASP A 47 2.03 -11.64 3.89
CA ASP A 47 2.50 -12.16 2.59
C ASP A 47 1.79 -11.44 1.44
N ASP A 48 2.42 -10.39 0.93
CA ASP A 48 1.94 -9.51 -0.16
C ASP A 48 0.53 -8.92 0.03
N VAL A 49 -0.02 -8.98 1.25
CA VAL A 49 -1.37 -8.48 1.58
C VAL A 49 -1.45 -6.96 1.44
N LEU A 50 -0.32 -6.25 1.55
CA LEU A 50 -0.26 -4.80 1.42
C LEU A 50 -0.46 -4.34 -0.04
N SER A 51 -0.30 -5.22 -1.02
CA SER A 51 -0.59 -4.91 -2.43
C SER A 51 -2.07 -4.56 -2.68
N ALA A 52 -2.98 -5.03 -1.83
CA ALA A 52 -4.40 -4.72 -1.90
C ALA A 52 -4.81 -3.43 -1.20
N VAL A 53 -3.89 -2.69 -0.57
CA VAL A 53 -4.17 -1.36 0.00
C VAL A 53 -3.50 -0.27 -0.83
N ASP A 54 -4.11 0.91 -0.87
CA ASP A 54 -3.46 2.06 -1.48
C ASP A 54 -2.25 2.50 -0.64
N HIS A 55 -1.34 3.25 -1.28
CA HIS A 55 -0.10 3.68 -0.66
C HIS A 55 -0.26 4.51 0.62
N SER A 56 -1.32 5.31 0.73
CA SER A 56 -1.55 6.13 1.93
C SER A 56 -2.00 5.27 3.10
N THR A 57 -2.91 4.34 2.85
CA THR A 57 -3.36 3.34 3.83
C THR A 57 -2.22 2.41 4.27
N GLU A 58 -1.38 1.97 3.34
CA GLU A 58 -0.20 1.14 3.63
C GLU A 58 0.75 1.84 4.62
N LYS A 59 1.12 3.09 4.32
CA LYS A 59 2.00 3.89 5.20
C LYS A 59 1.40 4.08 6.59
N GLN A 60 0.11 4.42 6.66
CA GLN A 60 -0.59 4.59 7.94
C GLN A 60 -0.62 3.28 8.75
N LEU A 61 -0.86 2.16 8.09
CA LEU A 61 -0.87 0.85 8.74
C LEU A 61 0.51 0.50 9.31
N ILE A 62 1.57 0.64 8.52
CA ILE A 62 2.94 0.36 8.97
C ILE A 62 3.30 1.26 10.15
N ALA A 63 3.02 2.57 10.04
CA ALA A 63 3.28 3.51 11.12
C ALA A 63 2.50 3.15 12.41
N THR A 64 1.25 2.74 12.28
CA THR A 64 0.42 2.31 13.42
C THR A 64 0.98 1.05 14.08
N LEU A 65 1.41 0.07 13.28
CA LEU A 65 2.05 -1.14 13.79
C LEU A 65 3.36 -0.84 14.52
N GLN A 66 4.12 0.16 14.07
CA GLN A 66 5.39 0.57 14.69
C GLN A 66 5.20 1.37 15.98
N ALA A 67 4.16 2.20 16.05
CA ALA A 67 3.87 3.09 17.19
C ALA A 67 3.23 2.37 18.39
N SER A 68 2.78 1.12 18.23
CA SER A 68 2.15 0.36 19.31
C SER A 68 3.20 -0.15 20.31
N ASP A 69 3.02 0.14 21.60
CA ASP A 69 3.87 -0.41 22.67
C ASP A 69 3.77 -1.94 22.75
N GLU A 70 2.61 -2.50 22.38
CA GLU A 70 2.36 -3.94 22.27
C GLU A 70 2.53 -4.44 20.82
N ARG A 71 3.47 -3.87 20.04
CA ARG A 71 3.60 -4.25 18.63
C ARG A 71 3.98 -5.73 18.46
N PRO A 72 3.32 -6.48 17.55
CA PRO A 72 3.77 -7.80 17.17
C PRO A 72 5.16 -7.76 16.53
N THR A 73 5.91 -8.85 16.68
CA THR A 73 6.96 -9.16 15.69
C THR A 73 6.29 -9.26 14.33
N THR A 74 6.68 -8.41 13.39
CA THR A 74 6.01 -8.31 12.09
C THR A 74 6.98 -8.66 10.97
N ILE A 75 6.62 -9.66 10.17
CA ILE A 75 7.35 -10.05 8.96
C ILE A 75 6.49 -9.63 7.77
N ILE A 76 7.06 -8.81 6.88
CA ILE A 76 6.39 -8.31 5.69
C ILE A 76 7.14 -8.83 4.48
N VAL A 77 6.43 -9.56 3.62
CA VAL A 77 6.87 -9.89 2.27
C VAL A 77 6.14 -8.93 1.34
N ALA A 78 6.88 -8.11 0.60
CA ALA A 78 6.30 -7.12 -0.29
C ALA A 78 7.16 -6.93 -1.53
N HIS A 79 6.49 -6.60 -2.62
CA HIS A 79 7.13 -6.25 -3.89
C HIS A 79 7.40 -4.75 -4.02
N ARG A 80 6.80 -3.92 -3.15
CA ARG A 80 6.91 -2.46 -3.16
C ARG A 80 7.91 -2.00 -2.10
N ILE A 81 8.94 -1.26 -2.50
CA ILE A 81 9.97 -0.76 -1.59
C ILE A 81 9.38 0.21 -0.56
N SER A 82 8.33 0.96 -0.92
CA SER A 82 7.64 1.86 0.02
C SER A 82 7.05 1.16 1.25
N ALA A 83 6.72 -0.12 1.17
CA ALA A 83 6.31 -0.92 2.33
C ALA A 83 7.51 -1.37 3.18
N LEU A 84 8.68 -1.52 2.57
CA LEU A 84 9.89 -2.06 3.22
C LEU A 84 10.78 -0.96 3.81
N GLN A 85 10.73 0.27 3.30
CA GLN A 85 11.64 1.35 3.67
C GLN A 85 11.61 1.72 5.16
N HIS A 86 10.54 1.37 5.86
CA HIS A 86 10.35 1.64 7.28
C HIS A 86 10.78 0.49 8.18
N ALA A 87 11.16 -0.67 7.62
CA ALA A 87 11.50 -1.84 8.41
C ALA A 87 12.81 -1.63 9.19
N GLU A 88 12.85 -2.17 10.42
CA GLU A 88 14.05 -2.21 11.26
C GLU A 88 15.15 -3.07 10.61
N GLN A 89 14.74 -4.09 9.84
CA GLN A 89 15.64 -4.96 9.08
C GLN A 89 14.95 -5.45 7.81
N ILE A 90 15.68 -5.42 6.70
CA ILE A 90 15.25 -5.91 5.39
C ILE A 90 16.15 -7.09 5.02
N ILE A 91 15.52 -8.19 4.59
CA ILE A 91 16.21 -9.39 4.12
C ILE A 91 15.92 -9.53 2.63
N VAL A 92 16.96 -9.45 1.81
CA VAL A 92 16.86 -9.61 0.35
C VAL A 92 17.12 -11.07 0.00
N LEU A 93 16.12 -11.73 -0.57
CA LEU A 93 16.23 -13.10 -1.03
C LEU A 93 16.49 -13.13 -2.54
N GLU A 94 17.47 -13.93 -2.96
CA GLU A 94 17.71 -14.23 -4.37
C GLU A 94 17.98 -15.72 -4.53
N ARG A 95 17.25 -16.39 -5.45
CA ARG A 95 17.41 -17.83 -5.74
C ARG A 95 17.36 -18.72 -4.48
N GLY A 96 16.48 -18.39 -3.54
CA GLY A 96 16.30 -19.14 -2.30
C GLY A 96 17.38 -18.92 -1.23
N MET A 97 18.31 -17.99 -1.46
CA MET A 97 19.39 -17.65 -0.53
C MET A 97 19.24 -16.22 -0.02
N VAL A 98 19.67 -15.96 1.21
CA VAL A 98 19.82 -14.60 1.72
C VAL A 98 21.01 -13.96 1.02
N ARG A 99 20.74 -12.93 0.22
CA ARG A 99 21.76 -12.20 -0.52
C ARG A 99 22.27 -11.01 0.28
N ASP A 100 21.37 -10.21 0.82
CA ASP A 100 21.69 -9.00 1.59
C ASP A 100 20.78 -8.88 2.81
N VAL A 101 21.31 -8.26 3.87
CA VAL A 101 20.59 -7.90 5.09
C VAL A 101 21.02 -6.52 5.53
N GLY A 102 20.06 -5.66 5.89
CA GLY A 102 20.34 -4.34 6.42
C GLY A 102 19.09 -3.47 6.51
N THR A 103 19.27 -2.22 6.92
CA THR A 103 18.22 -1.20 6.88
C THR A 103 18.03 -0.67 5.46
N HIS A 104 16.95 0.10 5.24
CA HIS A 104 16.72 0.77 3.96
C HIS A 104 17.92 1.61 3.50
N ASP A 105 18.47 2.44 4.40
CA ASP A 105 19.57 3.33 4.06
C ASP A 105 20.88 2.58 3.77
N GLU A 106 21.17 1.52 4.53
CA GLU A 106 22.34 0.67 4.30
C GLU A 106 22.27 -0.05 2.94
N LEU A 107 21.10 -0.61 2.60
CA LEU A 107 20.91 -1.33 1.35
C LEU A 107 20.84 -0.40 0.13
N ARG A 108 20.34 0.84 0.31
CA ARG A 108 20.35 1.87 -0.75
C ARG A 108 21.76 2.38 -1.03
N ALA A 109 22.63 2.44 -0.03
CA ALA A 109 24.00 2.95 -0.17
C ALA A 109 24.94 1.98 -0.92
N ARG A 110 24.58 0.70 -1.03
CA ARG A 110 25.41 -0.34 -1.66
C ARG A 110 24.86 -0.70 -3.04
N PRO A 111 25.72 -1.02 -4.02
CA PRO A 111 25.25 -1.61 -5.27
C PRO A 111 24.62 -2.98 -5.01
N GLY A 112 23.48 -3.27 -5.64
CA GLY A 112 22.79 -4.54 -5.49
C GLY A 112 21.31 -4.48 -5.84
N PHE A 113 20.66 -5.64 -5.79
CA PHE A 113 19.27 -5.83 -6.22
C PHE A 113 18.27 -4.88 -5.53
N TYR A 114 18.47 -4.62 -4.24
CA TYR A 114 17.62 -3.72 -3.48
C TYR A 114 17.68 -2.29 -4.03
N ARG A 115 18.90 -1.76 -4.21
CA ARG A 115 19.13 -0.42 -4.74
C ARG A 115 18.55 -0.26 -6.14
N GLU A 116 18.84 -1.22 -7.04
CA GLU A 116 18.30 -1.21 -8.41
C GLU A 116 16.77 -1.22 -8.43
N THR A 117 16.15 -2.02 -7.56
CA THR A 117 14.69 -2.07 -7.42
C THR A 117 14.13 -0.76 -6.88
N TRP A 118 14.80 -0.14 -5.92
CA TRP A 118 14.42 1.15 -5.37
C TRP A 118 14.52 2.28 -6.39
N GLU A 119 15.62 2.38 -7.14
CA GLU A 119 15.81 3.39 -8.20
C GLU A 119 14.68 3.30 -9.23
N ARG A 120 14.43 2.10 -9.75
CA ARG A 120 13.36 1.84 -10.74
C ARG A 120 11.97 2.17 -10.21
N GLN A 121 11.64 1.80 -8.97
CA GLN A 121 10.33 2.11 -8.40
C GLN A 121 10.16 3.60 -8.11
N SER A 122 11.22 4.28 -7.70
CA SER A 122 11.20 5.73 -7.42
C SER A 122 10.98 6.55 -8.69
N GLU A 123 11.61 6.17 -9.80
CA GLU A 123 11.38 6.79 -11.11
C GLU A 123 9.92 6.67 -11.55
N LEU A 124 9.35 5.47 -11.45
CA LEU A 124 7.95 5.22 -11.81
C LEU A 124 6.96 6.03 -10.96
N GLU A 125 7.23 6.17 -9.66
CA GLU A 125 6.41 6.98 -8.76
C GLU A 125 6.47 8.48 -9.12
N ASN A 126 7.66 9.00 -9.45
CA ASN A 126 7.85 10.39 -9.87
C ASN A 126 7.13 10.70 -11.19
N ASP A 127 7.30 9.86 -12.22
CA ASP A 127 6.62 9.99 -13.51
C ASP A 127 5.09 10.02 -13.34
N THR A 128 4.56 9.17 -12.46
CA THR A 128 3.13 9.09 -12.19
C THR A 128 2.63 10.36 -11.48
N ALA A 129 3.43 10.91 -10.57
CA ALA A 129 3.11 12.15 -9.86
C ALA A 129 3.10 13.36 -10.81
N GLU A 130 4.06 13.45 -11.73
CA GLU A 130 4.12 14.52 -12.73
C GLU A 130 2.92 14.49 -13.68
N LYS A 131 2.58 13.31 -14.21
CA LYS A 131 1.39 13.14 -15.08
C LYS A 131 0.09 13.53 -14.37
N LYS A 132 -0.06 13.17 -13.09
CA LYS A 132 -1.22 13.59 -12.26
C LYS A 132 -1.27 15.10 -12.07
N ARG A 133 -0.14 15.76 -11.84
CA ARG A 133 -0.05 17.22 -11.69
C ARG A 133 -0.41 17.94 -13.00
N ALA A 134 0.12 17.47 -14.14
CA ALA A 134 -0.20 18.02 -15.46
C ALA A 134 -1.70 17.89 -15.79
N ALA A 135 -2.31 16.73 -15.52
CA ALA A 135 -3.74 16.52 -15.73
C ALA A 135 -4.62 17.42 -14.84
N LYS A 136 -4.22 17.67 -13.59
CA LYS A 136 -4.95 18.52 -12.66
C LYS A 136 -4.88 20.00 -13.06
N ASN A 137 -3.73 20.45 -13.57
CA ASN A 137 -3.55 21.83 -14.05
C ASN A 137 -4.27 22.07 -15.38
N GLY A 138 -4.30 21.09 -16.30
CA GLY A 138 -5.06 21.17 -17.55
C GLY A 138 -6.59 21.17 -17.36
N ALA A 139 -7.10 20.46 -16.36
CA ALA A 139 -8.53 20.45 -16.02
C ALA A 139 -9.02 21.76 -15.37
N SER A 140 -8.12 22.55 -14.75
CA SER A 140 -8.45 23.86 -14.21
C SER A 140 -8.51 24.96 -15.27
N ALA A 141 -7.75 24.82 -16.37
CA ALA A 141 -7.72 25.81 -17.45
C ALA A 141 -8.98 25.77 -18.35
N THR A 142 -9.59 24.59 -18.56
CA THR A 142 -10.75 24.43 -19.44
C THR A 142 -12.10 24.80 -18.80
N ARG A 143 -12.14 25.13 -17.50
CA ARG A 143 -13.35 25.58 -16.80
C ARG A 143 -13.51 27.11 -16.77
N GLY A 144 -12.50 27.88 -17.20
CA GLY A 144 -12.50 29.35 -17.18
C GLY A 144 -13.14 30.04 -18.39
N GLU A 145 -13.36 29.34 -19.52
CA GLU A 145 -13.78 29.99 -20.79
C GLU A 145 -15.26 29.78 -21.17
N ARG A 146 -16.09 29.19 -20.30
CA ARG A 146 -17.55 29.01 -20.53
C ARG A 146 -18.41 29.83 -19.57
N GLY A 147 -18.12 31.12 -19.47
CA GLY A 147 -18.84 32.02 -18.60
C GLY A 147 -18.87 33.46 -19.10
N GLU A 148 -19.26 33.70 -20.35
CA GLU A 148 -19.78 35.00 -20.79
C GLU A 148 -20.48 34.84 -22.15
N GLY A 149 -21.79 35.05 -22.18
CA GLY A 149 -22.58 34.99 -23.42
C GLY A 149 -24.02 34.52 -23.19
N GLY A 150 -24.84 35.33 -22.51
CA GLY A 150 -26.26 35.05 -22.39
C GLY A 150 -27.02 35.97 -21.45
N ALA A 151 -27.12 37.25 -21.77
CA ALA A 151 -28.22 38.11 -21.33
C ALA A 151 -28.23 39.42 -22.13
N ALA A 152 -29.02 39.46 -23.20
CA ALA A 152 -29.81 40.61 -23.66
C ALA A 152 -30.63 40.18 -24.90
#